data_AF-A0A015Y6I5-F1
#
_entry.id   AF-A0A015Y6I5-F1
#
_cell.length_a   1.000
_cell.length_b   1.000
_cell.length_c   1.000
_cell.angle_alpha   90.00
_cell.angle_beta   90.00
_cell.angle_gamma   90.00
#
_symmetry.space_group_name_H-M   'P 1'
#
loop_
_entity.id
_entity.type
_entity.pdbx_description
1 polymer ?
#
loop_
_entity_poly.entity_id
_entity_poly.type
_entity_poly.pdbx_seq_one_letter_code
_entity_poly.pdbx_strand_id
1 'polypeptide(L)'
;YKEYKRNEYNDANVRGTIDINRHLRSNMPFNGRVAYRTREFSHDNHVTELIRHTIDYISKSRFGRTLLENDSETRTSVTQIISATPNYCRQERESIVKSNLKVINHPYYSRYTPLQKLCLRILRHEKIKYGEMKNKIHGILFDVSYLWEEYLATILTKQGFQHPNNRKGLGCIYLAEYNRLPRYPDYYRE
;
A
#
# COMPACT_ATOMS: atom_id res chain seq x y z
N TYR A 1 15.36 -5.20 6.03
CA TYR A 1 15.87 -4.14 6.92
C TYR A 1 16.31 -4.78 8.23
N LYS A 2 17.52 -4.49 8.71
CA LYS A 2 18.02 -4.98 10.00
C LYS A 2 18.43 -3.76 10.82
N GLU A 3 18.09 -3.76 12.10
CA GLU A 3 18.43 -2.66 12.99
C GLU A 3 19.11 -3.21 14.24
N TYR A 4 20.11 -2.48 14.75
CA TYR A 4 20.75 -2.85 16.01
C TYR A 4 19.84 -2.47 17.17
N LYS A 5 19.38 -3.47 17.91
CA LYS A 5 18.64 -3.28 19.16
C LYS A 5 19.58 -3.53 20.33
N ARG A 6 19.51 -2.67 21.34
CA ARG A 6 20.22 -2.89 22.60
C ARG A 6 19.29 -3.68 23.52
N ASN A 7 19.68 -4.91 23.81
CA ASN A 7 18.95 -5.81 24.71
C ASN A 7 19.73 -5.94 26.01
N GLU A 8 19.01 -6.16 27.12
CA GLU A 8 19.61 -6.35 28.43
C GLU A 8 19.23 -7.72 28.99
N TYR A 9 20.22 -8.51 29.39
CA TYR A 9 20.04 -9.90 29.82
C TYR A 9 20.60 -10.13 31.24
N ASN A 10 20.07 -11.13 31.95
CA ASN A 10 20.53 -11.53 33.27
C ASN A 10 20.58 -13.06 33.36
N ASP A 11 21.63 -13.63 32.77
CA ASP A 11 21.84 -15.06 32.70
C ASP A 11 23.34 -15.37 32.89
N ALA A 12 23.69 -16.65 32.89
CA ALA A 12 25.07 -17.11 33.06
C ALA A 12 25.92 -16.93 31.78
N ASN A 13 25.30 -16.71 30.63
CA ASN A 13 25.95 -16.70 29.32
C ASN A 13 26.25 -15.26 28.89
N VAL A 14 27.25 -14.64 29.51
CA VAL A 14 27.58 -13.23 29.28
C VAL A 14 27.95 -12.98 27.82
N ARG A 15 27.24 -12.02 27.19
CA ARG A 15 27.50 -11.56 25.83
C ARG A 15 27.52 -10.02 25.81
N GLY A 16 28.64 -9.41 25.45
CA GLY A 16 28.75 -7.96 25.40
C GLY A 16 29.15 -7.32 26.74
N THR A 17 28.62 -6.14 27.05
CA THR A 17 29.11 -5.30 28.16
C THR A 17 28.35 -5.55 29.45
N ILE A 18 29.04 -5.88 30.53
CA ILE A 18 28.45 -6.09 31.86
C ILE A 18 27.90 -4.77 32.42
N ASP A 19 26.68 -4.81 32.95
CA ASP A 19 26.05 -3.68 33.64
C ASP A 19 26.23 -3.86 35.15
N ILE A 20 27.32 -3.29 35.67
CA ILE A 20 27.74 -3.43 37.06
C ILE A 20 26.63 -2.95 38.02
N ASN A 21 26.01 -1.81 37.72
CA ASN A 21 24.95 -1.24 38.56
C ASN A 21 23.74 -2.18 38.66
N ARG A 22 23.32 -2.76 37.53
CA ARG A 22 22.20 -3.72 37.51
C ARG A 22 22.59 -5.03 38.19
N HIS A 23 23.82 -5.49 37.97
CA HIS A 23 24.32 -6.73 38.55
C HIS A 23 24.32 -6.69 40.09
N LEU A 24 24.87 -5.62 40.67
CA LEU A 24 24.91 -5.44 42.13
C LEU A 24 23.53 -5.38 42.77
N ARG A 25 22.53 -4.82 42.07
CA ARG A 25 21.15 -4.70 42.57
C ARG A 25 20.38 -6.02 42.51
N SER A 26 20.59 -6.80 41.46
CA SER A 26 19.73 -7.96 41.15
C SER A 26 20.33 -9.30 41.56
N ASN A 27 21.66 -9.39 41.70
CA ASN A 27 22.36 -10.65 41.89
C ASN A 27 23.24 -10.64 43.16
N MET A 28 22.78 -9.95 44.23
CA MET A 28 23.42 -9.99 45.55
C MET A 28 22.48 -10.66 46.58
N PRO A 29 22.91 -11.71 47.32
CA PRO A 29 24.16 -12.47 47.13
C PRO A 29 24.20 -13.19 45.77
N PHE A 30 25.42 -13.48 45.28
CA PHE A 30 25.64 -14.00 43.92
C PHE A 30 24.85 -15.29 43.66
N ASN A 31 24.04 -15.27 42.61
CA ASN A 31 23.12 -16.35 42.23
C ASN A 31 23.52 -17.07 40.94
N GLY A 32 24.77 -16.91 40.47
CA GLY A 32 25.25 -17.53 39.23
C GLY A 32 24.85 -16.83 37.94
N ARG A 33 24.15 -15.69 38.01
CA ARG A 33 23.74 -14.89 36.84
C ARG A 33 24.49 -13.58 36.78
N VAL A 34 24.70 -13.05 35.58
CA VAL A 34 25.37 -11.77 35.36
C VAL A 34 24.46 -10.86 34.55
N ALA A 35 24.28 -9.62 35.02
CA ALA A 35 23.52 -8.62 34.28
C ALA A 35 24.42 -7.95 33.23
N TYR A 36 24.05 -8.02 31.96
CA TYR A 36 24.82 -7.43 30.86
C TYR A 36 23.91 -6.84 29.78
N ARG A 37 24.51 -6.05 28.89
CA ARG A 37 23.88 -5.41 27.75
C ARG A 37 24.60 -5.81 26.48
N THR A 38 23.84 -6.21 25.47
CA THR A 38 24.36 -6.59 24.16
C THR A 38 23.66 -5.79 23.06
N ARG A 39 24.34 -5.66 21.92
CA ARG A 39 23.80 -5.09 20.69
C ARG A 39 23.59 -6.24 19.71
N GLU A 40 22.33 -6.53 19.40
CA GLU A 40 21.96 -7.63 18.53
C GLU A 40 21.22 -7.12 17.31
N PHE A 41 21.38 -7.83 16.20
CA PHE A 41 20.62 -7.55 15.00
C PHE A 41 19.19 -8.04 15.17
N SER A 42 18.24 -7.10 15.09
CA SER A 42 16.83 -7.43 15.01
C SER A 42 16.32 -7.23 13.60
N HIS A 43 15.63 -8.24 13.08
CA HIS A 43 14.81 -8.13 11.89
C HIS A 43 13.44 -7.51 12.20
N ASP A 44 13.00 -7.66 13.45
CA ASP A 44 11.79 -7.06 13.99
C ASP A 44 12.08 -5.62 14.41
N ASN A 45 11.64 -4.67 13.57
CA ASN A 45 11.81 -3.25 13.74
C ASN A 45 10.53 -2.50 13.34
N HIS A 46 10.49 -1.20 13.63
CA HIS A 46 9.33 -0.35 13.36
C HIS A 46 8.82 -0.40 11.91
N VAL A 47 9.70 -0.54 10.92
CA VAL A 47 9.33 -0.52 9.49
C VAL A 47 8.82 -1.88 9.02
N THR A 48 9.44 -2.98 9.46
CA THR A 48 8.93 -4.33 9.16
C THR A 48 7.59 -4.56 9.85
N GLU A 49 7.42 -4.06 11.07
CA GLU A 49 6.13 -4.05 11.77
C GLU A 49 5.08 -3.20 11.02
N LEU A 50 5.44 -2.03 10.48
CA LEU A 50 4.54 -1.23 9.65
C LEU A 50 4.06 -2.01 8.42
N ILE A 51 4.98 -2.70 7.74
CA ILE A 51 4.67 -3.54 6.59
C ILE A 51 3.76 -4.71 7.03
N ARG A 52 4.08 -5.38 8.13
CA ARG A 52 3.27 -6.47 8.69
C ARG A 52 1.84 -6.03 9.01
N HIS A 53 1.66 -4.88 9.66
CA HIS A 53 0.35 -4.28 9.93
C HIS A 53 -0.42 -3.93 8.65
N THR A 54 0.29 -3.46 7.62
CA THR A 54 -0.30 -3.15 6.32
C THR A 54 -0.79 -4.41 5.61
N ILE A 55 0.00 -5.49 5.62
CA ILE A 55 -0.39 -6.80 5.09
C ILE A 55 -1.62 -7.34 5.82
N ASP A 56 -1.63 -7.30 7.16
CA ASP A 56 -2.80 -7.69 7.97
C ASP A 56 -4.05 -6.84 7.68
N TYR A 57 -3.85 -5.56 7.36
CA TYR A 57 -4.96 -4.69 6.97
C TYR A 57 -5.53 -5.05 5.59
N ILE A 58 -4.67 -5.27 4.60
CA ILE A 58 -5.06 -5.61 3.22
C ILE A 58 -5.76 -6.98 3.17
N SER A 59 -5.23 -7.97 3.91
CA SER A 59 -5.76 -9.34 3.94
C SER A 59 -7.17 -9.47 4.52
N LYS A 60 -7.69 -8.43 5.20
CA LYS A 60 -9.08 -8.43 5.69
C LYS A 60 -10.08 -8.34 4.53
N SER A 61 -9.71 -7.67 3.45
CA SER A 61 -10.55 -7.56 2.26
C SER A 61 -10.41 -8.79 1.35
N ARG A 62 -11.51 -9.22 0.71
CA ARG A 62 -11.47 -10.35 -0.24
C ARG A 62 -10.52 -10.07 -1.40
N PHE A 63 -10.62 -8.88 -1.99
CA PHE A 63 -9.72 -8.42 -3.05
C PHE A 63 -8.26 -8.40 -2.60
N GLY A 64 -7.99 -7.93 -1.37
CA GLY A 64 -6.64 -7.87 -0.84
C GLY A 64 -6.02 -9.24 -0.57
N ARG A 65 -6.80 -10.26 -0.19
CA ARG A 65 -6.29 -11.65 -0.11
C ARG A 65 -5.86 -12.15 -1.47
N THR A 66 -6.73 -12.02 -2.47
CA THR A 66 -6.41 -12.39 -3.85
C THR A 66 -5.13 -11.68 -4.29
N LEU A 67 -5.01 -10.37 -4.03
CA LEU A 67 -3.80 -9.61 -4.35
C LEU A 67 -2.52 -10.14 -3.68
N LEU A 68 -2.59 -10.53 -2.40
CA LEU A 68 -1.44 -11.06 -1.67
C LEU A 68 -1.09 -12.51 -2.05
N GLU A 69 -2.04 -13.25 -2.64
CA GLU A 69 -1.91 -14.65 -3.06
C GLU A 69 -1.72 -14.83 -4.57
N ASN A 70 -1.81 -13.75 -5.34
CA ASN A 70 -1.79 -13.76 -6.80
C ASN A 70 -0.52 -14.39 -7.40
N ASP A 71 0.62 -14.19 -6.74
CA ASP A 71 1.91 -14.63 -7.26
C ASP A 71 2.76 -15.34 -6.18
N SER A 72 3.57 -16.30 -6.64
CA SER A 72 4.40 -17.15 -5.77
C SER A 72 5.52 -16.37 -5.06
N GLU A 73 6.11 -15.37 -5.71
CA GLU A 73 7.13 -14.49 -5.15
C GLU A 73 6.50 -13.56 -4.10
N THR A 74 5.31 -13.04 -4.40
CA THR A 74 4.54 -12.20 -3.46
C THR A 74 4.21 -12.98 -2.19
N ARG A 75 3.73 -14.21 -2.33
CA ARG A 75 3.42 -15.08 -1.19
C ARG A 75 4.66 -15.36 -0.34
N THR A 76 5.78 -15.67 -0.98
CA THR A 76 7.06 -15.90 -0.29
C THR A 76 7.50 -14.66 0.49
N SER A 77 7.40 -13.48 -0.13
CA SER A 77 7.73 -12.21 0.49
C SER A 77 6.85 -11.91 1.70
N VAL A 78 5.54 -12.18 1.61
CA VAL A 78 4.61 -12.05 2.74
C VAL A 78 5.01 -12.98 3.88
N THR A 79 5.29 -14.25 3.60
CA THR A 79 5.72 -15.22 4.62
C THR A 79 7.02 -14.80 5.29
N GLN A 80 7.98 -14.25 4.54
CA GLN A 80 9.24 -13.73 5.10
C GLN A 80 9.02 -12.54 6.05
N ILE A 81 8.09 -11.63 5.74
CA ILE A 81 7.76 -10.54 6.66
C ILE A 81 7.12 -11.09 7.93
N ILE A 82 6.21 -12.05 7.81
CA ILE A 82 5.53 -12.67 8.96
C ILE A 82 6.54 -13.36 9.89
N SER A 83 7.50 -14.10 9.33
CA SER A 83 8.54 -14.76 10.13
C SER A 83 9.54 -13.77 10.74
N ALA A 84 9.77 -12.63 10.10
CA ALA A 84 10.65 -11.58 10.60
C ALA A 84 10.04 -10.73 11.73
N THR A 85 8.71 -10.76 11.91
CA THR A 85 7.97 -9.98 12.94
C THR A 85 7.24 -10.90 13.92
N PRO A 86 7.96 -11.63 14.80
CA PRO A 86 7.33 -12.55 15.75
C PRO A 86 6.59 -11.82 16.89
N ASN A 87 6.96 -10.59 17.24
CA ASN A 87 6.32 -9.82 18.31
C ASN A 87 5.09 -9.02 17.85
N TYR A 88 4.59 -9.30 16.64
CA TYR A 88 3.46 -8.59 16.06
C TYR A 88 2.23 -8.56 16.99
N CYS A 89 1.77 -7.35 17.33
CA CYS A 89 0.56 -7.15 18.09
C CYS A 89 -0.40 -6.19 17.38
N ARG A 90 -1.59 -6.67 17.01
CA ARG A 90 -2.58 -5.87 16.26
C ARG A 90 -2.97 -4.56 16.94
N GLN A 91 -2.96 -4.51 18.28
CA GLN A 91 -3.35 -3.35 19.08
C GLN A 91 -2.32 -2.22 19.00
N GLU A 92 -1.06 -2.53 18.67
CA GLU A 92 0.03 -1.56 18.61
C GLU A 92 0.07 -0.75 17.32
N ARG A 93 -0.90 -0.95 16.43
CA ARG A 93 -0.95 -0.31 15.11
C ARG A 93 -0.75 1.20 15.16
N GLU A 94 -1.43 1.91 16.05
CA GLU A 94 -1.30 3.36 16.15
C GLU A 94 0.09 3.80 16.62
N SER A 95 0.67 3.05 17.57
CA SER A 95 2.04 3.25 18.04
C SER A 95 3.04 3.07 16.90
N ILE A 96 2.89 2.00 16.11
CA ILE A 96 3.73 1.73 14.94
C ILE A 96 3.56 2.79 13.86
N VAL A 97 2.34 3.23 13.57
CA VAL A 97 2.11 4.32 12.60
C VAL A 97 2.81 5.60 13.07
N LYS A 98 2.71 5.94 14.36
CA LYS A 98 3.33 7.13 14.94
C LYS A 98 4.86 7.06 14.90
N SER A 99 5.45 5.90 15.22
CA SER A 99 6.91 5.71 15.19
C SER A 99 7.47 5.80 13.77
N ASN A 100 6.68 5.43 12.76
CA ASN A 100 7.04 5.47 11.35
C ASN A 100 6.74 6.81 10.65
N LEU A 101 6.24 7.84 11.35
CA LEU A 101 6.06 9.17 10.74
C LEU A 101 7.39 9.80 10.32
N LYS A 102 8.48 9.47 11.02
CA LYS A 102 9.84 9.84 10.61
C LYS A 102 10.35 8.85 9.58
N VAL A 103 10.80 9.38 8.45
CA VAL A 103 11.38 8.57 7.38
C VAL A 103 12.73 8.00 7.84
N ILE A 104 13.03 6.77 7.41
CA ILE A 104 14.35 6.17 7.60
C ILE A 104 15.42 7.01 6.91
N ASN A 105 16.36 7.55 7.66
CA ASN A 105 17.46 8.37 7.15
C ASN A 105 18.72 7.57 6.81
N HIS A 106 18.72 6.25 7.00
CA HIS A 106 19.89 5.41 6.78
C HIS A 106 20.15 5.18 5.27
N PRO A 107 21.34 5.49 4.72
CA PRO A 107 21.61 5.42 3.28
C PRO A 107 21.29 4.06 2.64
N TYR A 108 21.66 2.98 3.34
CA TYR A 108 21.43 1.61 2.88
C TYR A 108 19.93 1.22 2.80
N TYR A 109 19.05 1.93 3.53
CA TYR A 109 17.63 1.61 3.61
C TYR A 109 16.72 2.68 3.02
N SER A 110 17.29 3.66 2.33
CA SER A 110 16.56 4.69 1.56
C SER A 110 15.54 4.11 0.58
N ARG A 111 15.78 2.92 0.03
CA ARG A 111 14.83 2.23 -0.86
C ARG A 111 13.52 1.81 -0.18
N TYR A 112 13.48 1.75 1.15
CA TYR A 112 12.23 1.50 1.88
C TYR A 112 11.37 2.75 2.03
N THR A 113 11.89 3.95 1.80
CA THR A 113 11.14 5.21 1.98
C THR A 113 9.84 5.26 1.16
N PRO A 114 9.80 4.87 -0.14
CA PRO A 114 8.55 4.85 -0.91
C PRO A 114 7.53 3.86 -0.33
N LEU A 115 8.00 2.67 0.08
CA LEU A 115 7.15 1.64 0.68
C LEU A 115 6.59 2.08 2.03
N GLN A 116 7.43 2.70 2.89
CA GLN A 116 7.02 3.26 4.17
C GLN A 116 5.90 4.30 3.98
N LYS A 117 6.07 5.23 3.03
CA LYS A 117 5.04 6.22 2.70
C LYS A 117 3.75 5.57 2.21
N LEU A 118 3.85 4.55 1.34
CA LEU A 118 2.69 3.82 0.84
C LEU A 118 1.93 3.12 1.98
N CYS A 119 2.63 2.40 2.85
CA CYS A 119 2.05 1.73 4.02
C CYS A 119 1.33 2.72 4.94
N LEU A 120 1.94 3.87 5.24
CA LEU A 120 1.31 4.92 6.04
C LEU A 120 0.02 5.44 5.39
N ARG A 121 0.02 5.70 4.08
CA ARG A 121 -1.17 6.16 3.34
C ARG A 121 -2.31 5.14 3.41
N ILE A 122 -1.99 3.86 3.24
CA ILE A 122 -2.96 2.76 3.33
C ILE A 122 -3.55 2.67 4.74
N LEU A 123 -2.70 2.64 5.76
CA LEU A 123 -3.12 2.48 7.16
C LEU A 123 -3.86 3.70 7.72
N ARG A 124 -3.57 4.91 7.23
CA ARG A 124 -4.28 6.15 7.59
C ARG A 124 -5.55 6.39 6.77
N HIS A 125 -5.90 5.47 5.86
CA HIS A 125 -7.01 5.61 4.93
C HIS A 125 -6.96 6.92 4.12
N GLU A 126 -5.75 7.35 3.75
CA GLU A 126 -5.54 8.52 2.91
C GLU A 126 -5.99 8.20 1.48
N LYS A 127 -7.28 8.39 1.24
CA LYS A 127 -7.88 8.25 -0.09
C LYS A 127 -7.45 9.43 -0.94
N ILE A 128 -7.15 9.17 -2.21
CA ILE A 128 -7.08 10.22 -3.22
C ILE A 128 -8.51 10.76 -3.35
N LYS A 129 -8.76 11.92 -2.77
CA LYS A 129 -10.03 12.65 -2.92
C LYS A 129 -9.80 13.80 -3.89
N TYR A 130 -10.80 14.11 -4.71
CA TYR A 130 -10.87 15.37 -5.41
C TYR A 130 -11.07 16.48 -4.38
N GLY A 131 -10.12 17.40 -4.27
CA GLY A 131 -10.16 18.51 -3.32
C GLY A 131 -8.98 19.46 -3.53
N GLU A 132 -9.08 20.68 -3.01
CA GLU A 132 -8.02 21.70 -3.06
C GLU A 132 -6.80 21.27 -2.22
N MET A 133 -6.01 20.33 -2.71
CA MET A 133 -4.70 20.01 -2.15
C MET A 133 -3.59 20.50 -3.07
N LYS A 134 -2.51 20.99 -2.46
CA LYS A 134 -1.30 21.53 -3.12
C LYS A 134 -0.60 20.53 -4.08
N ASN A 135 -0.89 19.24 -3.96
CA ASN A 135 -0.38 18.23 -4.90
C ASN A 135 -1.35 18.10 -6.08
N LYS A 136 -1.11 18.88 -7.14
CA LYS A 136 -1.83 18.76 -8.41
C LYS A 136 -1.58 17.35 -8.98
N ILE A 137 -2.65 16.56 -9.05
CA ILE A 137 -2.62 15.30 -9.80
C ILE A 137 -2.81 15.68 -11.26
N HIS A 138 -1.78 15.48 -12.07
CA HIS A 138 -1.87 15.60 -13.52
C HIS A 138 -2.32 14.25 -14.08
N GLY A 139 -3.53 14.22 -14.65
CA GLY A 139 -4.09 13.04 -15.27
C GLY A 139 -5.12 13.43 -16.31
N ILE A 140 -5.32 12.59 -17.32
CA ILE A 140 -6.35 12.76 -18.34
C ILE A 140 -7.52 11.87 -17.92
N LEU A 141 -8.68 12.48 -17.67
CA LEU A 141 -9.92 11.75 -17.47
C LEU A 141 -10.67 11.75 -18.79
N PHE A 142 -10.88 10.58 -19.39
CA PHE A 142 -11.73 10.45 -20.56
C PHE A 142 -12.73 9.31 -20.35
N ASP A 143 -13.89 9.46 -20.97
CA ASP A 143 -14.96 8.50 -20.97
C ASP A 143 -14.59 7.31 -21.88
N VAL A 144 -14.41 6.14 -21.27
CA VAL A 144 -14.00 4.92 -21.98
C VAL A 144 -15.09 4.46 -22.95
N SER A 145 -16.36 4.66 -22.62
CA SER A 145 -17.49 4.28 -23.50
C SER A 145 -17.46 5.12 -24.78
N TYR A 146 -17.30 6.43 -24.62
CA TYR A 146 -17.20 7.36 -25.76
C TYR A 146 -15.96 7.09 -26.64
N LEU A 147 -14.81 6.78 -26.04
CA LEU A 147 -13.61 6.46 -26.82
C LEU A 147 -13.80 5.18 -27.65
N TRP A 148 -14.47 4.18 -27.08
CA TRP A 148 -14.82 2.96 -27.81
C TRP A 148 -15.77 3.29 -28.96
N GLU A 149 -16.84 4.06 -28.73
CA GLU A 149 -17.74 4.46 -29.81
C GLU A 149 -16.99 5.17 -30.96
N GLU A 150 -16.18 6.18 -30.67
CA GLU A 150 -15.41 6.86 -31.71
C GLU A 150 -14.42 5.92 -32.44
N TYR A 151 -13.83 4.95 -31.74
CA TYR A 151 -13.00 3.92 -32.38
C TYR A 151 -13.81 3.02 -33.32
N LEU A 152 -14.99 2.53 -32.90
CA LEU A 152 -15.88 1.74 -33.77
C LEU A 152 -16.32 2.52 -35.00
N ALA A 153 -16.61 3.81 -34.86
CA ALA A 153 -16.97 4.67 -35.97
C ALA A 153 -15.90 4.62 -37.07
N THR A 154 -14.59 4.63 -36.73
CA THR A 154 -13.52 4.54 -37.75
C THR A 154 -13.55 3.27 -38.61
N ILE A 155 -14.16 2.20 -38.11
CA ILE A 155 -14.30 0.91 -38.79
C ILE A 155 -15.66 0.84 -39.50
N LEU A 156 -16.74 1.13 -38.77
CA LEU A 156 -18.11 0.96 -39.25
C LEU A 156 -18.50 2.01 -40.31
N THR A 157 -17.95 3.22 -40.25
CA THR A 157 -18.19 4.23 -41.28
C THR A 157 -17.65 3.79 -42.65
N LYS A 158 -16.58 2.99 -42.69
CA LYS A 158 -16.09 2.38 -43.95
C LYS A 158 -17.05 1.33 -44.52
N GLN A 159 -17.92 0.78 -43.69
CA GLN A 159 -18.94 -0.21 -44.08
C GLN A 159 -20.31 0.43 -44.36
N GLY A 160 -20.39 1.76 -44.39
CA GLY A 160 -21.61 2.51 -44.69
C GLY A 160 -22.48 2.83 -43.48
N PHE A 161 -22.04 2.56 -42.25
CA PHE A 161 -22.77 2.99 -41.05
C PHE A 161 -22.56 4.49 -40.79
N GLN A 162 -23.62 5.15 -40.36
CA GLN A 162 -23.59 6.53 -39.88
C GLN A 162 -23.53 6.56 -38.35
N HIS A 163 -22.71 7.47 -37.81
CA HIS A 163 -22.51 7.67 -36.37
C HIS A 163 -22.92 9.11 -36.01
N PRO A 164 -24.15 9.31 -35.50
CA PRO A 164 -24.60 10.60 -34.97
C PRO A 164 -23.75 11.07 -33.80
N ASN A 165 -23.47 12.37 -33.72
CA ASN A 165 -22.80 12.95 -32.56
C ASN A 165 -23.82 13.54 -31.59
N ASN A 166 -24.23 12.74 -30.60
CA ASN A 166 -25.17 13.18 -29.56
C ASN A 166 -24.63 14.38 -28.74
N ARG A 167 -23.31 14.43 -28.49
CA ARG A 167 -22.68 15.51 -27.70
C ARG A 167 -22.72 16.87 -28.43
N LYS A 168 -22.66 16.87 -29.76
CA LYS A 168 -22.74 18.08 -30.59
C LYS A 168 -24.14 18.31 -31.18
N GLY A 169 -25.08 17.40 -30.94
CA GLY A 169 -26.43 17.46 -31.51
C GLY A 169 -26.47 17.34 -33.03
N LEU A 170 -25.55 16.58 -33.63
CA LEU A 170 -25.39 16.47 -35.09
C LEU A 170 -25.79 15.08 -35.58
N GLY A 171 -26.47 15.02 -36.73
CA GLY A 171 -26.83 13.76 -37.39
C GLY A 171 -27.96 12.99 -36.72
N CYS A 172 -28.88 13.66 -36.02
CA CYS A 172 -30.04 13.00 -35.46
C CYS A 172 -30.99 12.49 -36.55
N ILE A 173 -31.62 11.35 -36.27
CA ILE A 173 -32.68 10.78 -37.09
C ILE A 173 -34.02 11.14 -36.48
N TYR A 174 -34.99 11.49 -37.33
CA TYR A 174 -36.36 11.74 -36.90
C TYR A 174 -37.22 10.52 -37.20
N LEU A 175 -37.89 9.99 -36.17
CA LEU A 175 -38.75 8.82 -36.32
C LEU A 175 -40.16 9.16 -36.82
N ALA A 176 -40.54 10.44 -36.85
CA ALA A 176 -41.85 10.90 -37.29
C ALA A 176 -41.76 12.03 -38.31
N GLU A 177 -42.81 12.18 -39.11
CA GLU A 177 -42.96 13.27 -40.08
C GLU A 177 -42.86 14.65 -39.41
N TYR A 178 -42.46 15.66 -40.20
CA TYR A 178 -42.23 17.04 -39.74
C TYR A 178 -41.10 17.20 -38.72
N ASN A 179 -40.02 16.42 -38.85
CA ASN A 179 -38.85 16.46 -37.96
C ASN A 179 -39.24 16.28 -36.48
N ARG A 180 -40.17 15.37 -36.20
CA ARG A 180 -40.60 15.05 -34.83
C ARG A 180 -39.87 13.80 -34.33
N LEU A 181 -39.64 13.73 -33.01
CA LEU A 181 -38.95 12.63 -32.32
C LEU A 181 -37.48 12.42 -32.77
N PRO A 182 -36.56 13.38 -32.50
CA PRO A 182 -35.14 13.20 -32.78
C PRO A 182 -34.55 12.08 -31.91
N ARG A 183 -33.77 11.19 -32.53
CA ARG A 183 -33.00 10.13 -31.87
C ARG A 183 -31.54 10.18 -32.34
N TYR A 184 -30.65 9.85 -31.41
CA TYR A 184 -29.23 9.66 -31.66
C TYR A 184 -28.91 8.19 -31.37
N PRO A 185 -29.16 7.27 -32.31
CA PRO A 185 -28.65 5.91 -32.19
C PRO A 185 -27.13 5.92 -32.28
N ASP A 186 -26.47 4.98 -31.60
CA ASP A 186 -25.00 4.88 -31.61
C ASP A 186 -24.49 4.61 -33.04
N TYR A 187 -25.16 3.72 -33.78
CA TYR A 187 -24.93 3.50 -35.20
C TYR A 187 -26.23 3.17 -35.91
N TYR A 188 -26.35 3.57 -37.16
CA TYR A 188 -27.46 3.19 -38.03
C TYR A 188 -26.99 3.09 -39.48
N ARG A 189 -27.80 2.42 -40.29
CA ARG A 189 -27.63 2.32 -41.74
C ARG A 189 -29.01 2.40 -42.38
N GLU A 190 -29.13 3.15 -43.47
CA GLU A 190 -30.32 3.13 -44.33
C GLU A 190 -30.36 1.87 -45.20
#